data_AF-A0A537RWG8-F1
#
_entry.id   AF-A0A537RWG8-F1
#
_cell.length_a   1.000
_cell.length_b   1.000
_cell.length_c   1.000
_cell.angle_alpha   90.00
_cell.angle_beta   90.00
_cell.angle_gamma   90.00
#
_symmetry.space_group_name_H-M   'P 1'
#
loop_
_entity.id
_entity.type
_entity.pdbx_description
1 polymer ?
#
loop_
_entity_poly.entity_id
_entity_poly.type
_entity_poly.pdbx_seq_one_letter_code
_entity_poly.pdbx_strand_id
1 'polypeptide(L)' 'NMSQAVFARLLNVTTGYVSQLERGVKRPTGPTLALLHVIKRKGIEAIL' A
#
# COMPACT_ATOMS: atom_id res chain seq x y z
N ASN A 1 -9.23 8.19 -7.63
CA ASN A 1 -9.00 6.72 -7.55
C ASN A 1 -7.66 6.37 -8.16
N MET A 2 -6.80 5.69 -7.40
CA MET A 2 -5.53 5.12 -7.85
C MET A 2 -5.76 3.64 -8.20
N SER A 3 -5.08 3.10 -9.22
CA SER A 3 -5.16 1.67 -9.54
C SER A 3 -4.30 0.84 -8.59
N GLN A 4 -4.69 -0.41 -8.36
CA GLN A 4 -3.87 -1.36 -7.56
C GLN A 4 -2.45 -1.50 -8.11
N ALA A 5 -2.26 -1.43 -9.44
CA ALA A 5 -0.95 -1.54 -10.07
C ALA A 5 -0.04 -0.35 -9.74
N VAL A 6 -0.59 0.87 -9.78
CA VAL A 6 0.16 2.08 -9.39
C VAL A 6 0.50 2.02 -7.91
N PHE A 7 -0.46 1.66 -7.06
CA PHE A 7 -0.24 1.59 -5.61
C PHE A 7 0.78 0.50 -5.22
N ALA A 8 0.75 -0.65 -5.89
CA ALA A 8 1.70 -1.74 -5.69
C ALA A 8 3.13 -1.30 -6.00
N ARG A 9 3.32 -0.52 -7.07
CA ARG A 9 4.63 0.02 -7.44
C ARG A 9 5.18 0.99 -6.39
N LEU A 10 4.32 1.85 -5.83
CA LEU A 10 4.71 2.78 -4.75
C LEU A 10 5.12 2.05 -3.46
N LEU A 11 4.42 0.97 -3.12
CA LEU A 11 4.71 0.17 -1.92
C LEU A 11 5.80 -0.90 -2.15
N ASN A 12 6.33 -1.02 -3.37
CA ASN A 12 7.27 -2.06 -3.79
C ASN A 12 6.77 -3.49 -3.46
N VAL A 13 5.51 -3.78 -3.81
CA VAL A 13 4.85 -5.08 -3.63
C VAL A 13 4.15 -5.50 -4.93
N THR A 14 3.60 -6.71 -4.96
CA THR A 14 2.82 -7.16 -6.12
C THR A 14 1.39 -6.63 -6.09
N THR A 15 0.77 -6.49 -7.26
CA THR A 15 -0.65 -6.12 -7.40
C THR A 15 -1.57 -7.10 -6.68
N GLY A 16 -1.24 -8.40 -6.72
CA GLY A 16 -1.97 -9.45 -6.01
C GLY A 16 -1.90 -9.30 -4.49
N TYR A 17 -0.76 -8.82 -3.96
CA TYR A 17 -0.65 -8.52 -2.53
C TYR A 17 -1.56 -7.35 -2.14
N VAL A 18 -1.56 -6.25 -2.92
CA VAL A 18 -2.49 -5.12 -2.71
C VAL A 18 -3.95 -5.59 -2.73
N SER A 19 -4.35 -6.40 -3.72
CA SER A 19 -5.70 -6.98 -3.77
C SER A 19 -6.07 -7.80 -2.54
N GLN A 20 -5.12 -8.55 -1.95
CA GLN A 20 -5.36 -9.31 -0.71
C GLN A 20 -5.50 -8.40 0.51
N LEU A 21 -4.77 -7.28 0.56
CA LEU A 21 -4.90 -6.28 1.63
C LEU A 21 -6.26 -5.59 1.57
N GLU A 22 -6.67 -5.11 0.39
CA GLU A 22 -7.95 -4.41 0.19
C GLU A 22 -9.17 -5.28 0.52
N ARG A 23 -9.08 -6.59 0.23
CA ARG A 23 -10.13 -7.58 0.58
C ARG A 23 -10.04 -8.07 2.03
N GLY A 24 -9.06 -7.62 2.81
CA GLY A 24 -8.85 -8.06 4.19
C GLY A 24 -8.35 -9.50 4.36
N VAL A 25 -7.93 -10.16 3.27
CA VAL A 25 -7.38 -11.52 3.28
C VAL A 25 -6.01 -11.56 3.95
N LYS A 26 -5.20 -10.51 3.76
CA LYS A 26 -3.91 -10.34 4.44
C LYS A 26 -3.87 -9.05 5.24
N ARG A 27 -3.07 -9.06 6.31
CA ARG A 27 -2.68 -7.87 7.05
C ARG A 27 -1.29 -7.42 6.61
N PRO A 28 -1.06 -6.12 6.41
CA PRO A 28 0.25 -5.62 6.06
C PRO A 28 1.20 -5.76 7.26
N THR A 29 2.46 -6.05 6.98
CA THR A 29 3.51 -6.16 7.99
C THR A 29 4.79 -5.48 7.50
N GLY A 30 5.76 -5.26 8.40
CA GLY A 30 7.08 -4.74 8.05
C GLY A 30 7.03 -3.39 7.30
N PRO A 31 7.86 -3.22 6.25
CA PRO A 31 7.93 -1.95 5.50
C PRO A 31 6.61 -1.49 4.90
N THR A 32 5.78 -2.40 4.39
CA THR A 32 4.47 -2.03 3.81
C THR A 32 3.55 -1.43 4.87
N LEU A 33 3.53 -1.99 6.09
CA LEU A 33 2.74 -1.40 7.19
C LEU A 33 3.26 -0.01 7.58
N ALA A 34 4.58 0.17 7.61
CA ALA A 34 5.18 1.47 7.90
C ALA A 34 4.81 2.52 6.85
N LEU A 35 4.88 2.19 5.55
CA LEU A 35 4.48 3.08 4.47
C LEU A 35 2.99 3.41 4.53
N LEU A 36 2.12 2.42 4.79
CA LEU A 36 0.69 2.67 4.97
C LEU A 36 0.41 3.60 6.17
N HIS A 37 1.18 3.50 7.25
CA HIS A 37 1.11 4.45 8.36
C HIS A 37 1.56 5.85 7.97
N VAL A 38 2.62 6.00 7.17
CA VAL A 38 3.06 7.30 6.65
C VAL A 38 1.96 7.91 5.78
N ILE A 39 1.44 7.15 4.81
CA ILE A 39 0.35 7.61 3.93
C ILE A 39 -0.87 8.02 4.75
N LYS A 40 -1.27 7.22 5.73
CA LYS A 40 -2.41 7.53 6.61
C LYS A 40 -2.23 8.84 7.39
N ARG A 41 -1.00 9.18 7.79
CA ARG A 41 -0.70 10.37 8.60
C ARG A 41 -0.41 11.61 7.77
N LYS A 42 0.23 11.45 6.61
CA LYS A 42 0.84 12.54 5.83
C LYS A 42 0.29 12.71 4.42
N GLY A 43 -0.60 11.83 3.97
CA GLY A 43 -1.03 11.79 2.57
C GLY A 43 -0.09 10.94 1.71
N ILE A 44 -0.56 10.63 0.49
CA ILE A 44 0.18 9.80 -0.47
C ILE A 44 1.41 10.55 -1.04
N GLU A 45 1.34 11.87 -1.06
CA GLU A 45 2.38 12.80 -1.51
C GLU A 45 3.68 12.66 -0.72
N ALA A 46 3.62 12.09 0.50
CA ALA A 46 4.79 11.84 1.33
C ALA A 46 5.70 10.71 0.80
N ILE A 47 5.24 9.93 -0.19
CA ILE A 47 5.99 8.81 -0.78
C ILE A 47 6.01 8.84 -2.32
N LEU A 48 5.57 9.95 -2.93
CA LEU A 48 5.62 10.19 -4.37
C LEU A 48 6.95 10.83 -4.79
#